data_AF-X1F417-F1
#
_entry.id   AF-X1F417-F1
#
_cell.length_a   1.000
_cell.length_b   1.000
_cell.length_c   1.000
_cell.angle_alpha   90.00
_cell.angle_beta   90.00
_cell.angle_gamma   90.00
#
_symmetry.space_group_name_H-M   'P 1'
#
loop_
_entity.id
_entity.type
_entity.pdbx_description
1 polymer ?
#
loop_
_entity_poly.entity_id
_entity_poly.type
_entity_poly.pdbx_seq_one_letter_code
_entity_poly.pdbx_strand_id
1 'polypeptide(L)' 'ELALEAFNWFLGKNSLNQEVYNNLTGGCHDGIGEYSLNMNQGAESSISYLLARLSLQISKGSIAF' A
#
# COMPACT_ATOMS: atom_id res chain seq x y z
N GLU A 1 1.07 10.37 12.45
CA GLU A 1 -0.21 10.63 11.76
C GLU A 1 -0.07 10.49 10.25
N LEU A 2 0.77 11.32 9.60
CA LEU A 2 1.03 11.28 8.14
C LEU A 2 1.41 9.89 7.60
N ALA A 3 2.25 9.12 8.31
CA ALA A 3 2.63 7.77 7.86
C ALA A 3 1.45 6.80 7.78
N LEU A 4 0.47 6.91 8.68
CA LEU A 4 -0.72 6.07 8.67
C LEU A 4 -1.68 6.51 7.55
N GLU A 5 -1.80 7.82 7.33
CA GLU A 5 -2.59 8.38 6.24
C GLU A 5 -2.03 7.93 4.88
N ALA A 6 -0.71 8.09 4.67
CA ALA A 6 -0.02 7.60 3.48
C ALA A 6 -0.17 6.09 3.30
N PHE A 7 -0.07 5.30 4.38
CA PHE A 7 -0.28 3.85 4.27
C PHE A 7 -1.70 3.48 3.88
N ASN A 8 -2.71 4.20 4.41
CA ASN A 8 -4.10 3.94 4.06
C ASN A 8 -4.40 4.21 2.57
N TRP A 9 -3.56 4.97 1.85
CA TRP A 9 -3.69 5.14 0.40
C TRP A 9 -3.65 3.81 -0.34
N PHE A 10 -2.78 2.87 0.08
CA PHE A 10 -2.73 1.51 -0.47
C PHE A 10 -4.02 0.72 -0.22
N LEU A 11 -4.74 1.06 0.87
CA LEU A 11 -5.96 0.40 1.32
C LEU A 11 -7.23 1.13 0.84
N GLY A 12 -7.11 1.99 -0.17
CA GLY A 12 -8.25 2.66 -0.77
C GLY A 12 -8.59 4.03 -0.18
N LYS A 13 -7.82 4.60 0.76
CA LYS A 13 -7.96 6.03 1.10
C LYS A 13 -7.24 6.91 0.08
N ASN A 14 -7.72 6.85 -1.16
CA ASN A 14 -7.23 7.60 -2.30
C ASN A 14 -8.41 8.19 -3.09
N SER A 15 -8.13 9.00 -4.11
CA SER A 15 -9.16 9.73 -4.86
C SER A 15 -10.20 8.84 -5.56
N LEU A 16 -9.89 7.56 -5.79
CA LEU A 16 -10.80 6.62 -6.43
C LEU A 16 -11.53 5.71 -5.43
N ASN A 17 -11.18 5.76 -4.14
CA ASN A 17 -11.65 4.82 -3.13
C ASN A 17 -11.37 3.34 -3.52
N GLN A 18 -10.25 3.06 -4.18
CA GLN A 18 -9.89 1.73 -4.69
C GLN A 18 -8.63 1.20 -4.01
N GLU A 19 -8.66 -0.07 -3.58
CA GLU A 19 -7.48 -0.73 -3.02
C GLU A 19 -6.38 -0.87 -4.07
N VAL A 20 -5.19 -0.36 -3.78
CA VAL A 20 -4.00 -0.50 -4.64
C VAL A 20 -3.28 -1.80 -4.29
N TYR A 21 -3.27 -2.18 -3.02
CA TYR A 21 -2.81 -3.49 -2.57
C TYR A 21 -3.98 -4.48 -2.50
N ASN A 22 -3.84 -5.62 -3.19
CA ASN A 22 -4.82 -6.70 -3.15
C ASN A 22 -4.43 -7.71 -2.06
N ASN A 23 -5.19 -7.76 -0.96
CA ASN A 23 -4.90 -8.66 0.15
C ASN A 23 -5.20 -10.15 -0.15
N LEU A 24 -5.93 -10.46 -1.23
CA LEU A 24 -6.18 -11.84 -1.64
C LEU A 24 -5.01 -12.43 -2.42
N THR A 25 -4.39 -11.62 -3.30
CA THR A 25 -3.26 -12.07 -4.14
C THR A 25 -1.89 -11.74 -3.55
N GLY A 26 -1.84 -10.75 -2.65
CA GLY A 26 -0.59 -10.17 -2.16
C GLY A 26 0.09 -9.23 -3.16
N GLY A 27 -0.52 -8.97 -4.32
CA GLY A 27 -0.01 -8.05 -5.33
C GLY A 27 -0.36 -6.60 -5.02
N CYS A 28 0.46 -5.68 -5.50
CA CYS A 28 0.18 -4.25 -5.45
C CYS A 28 0.22 -3.66 -6.85
N HIS A 29 -0.84 -2.95 -7.21
CA HIS A 29 -0.90 -2.15 -8.41
C HIS A 29 0.09 -0.99 -8.34
N ASP A 30 0.60 -0.53 -9.49
CA ASP A 30 1.57 0.57 -9.56
C ASP A 30 0.97 1.91 -9.08
N GLY A 31 -0.35 2.04 -9.13
CA GLY A 31 -1.07 3.16 -8.53
C GLY A 31 -2.43 3.38 -9.16
N ILE A 32 -2.88 4.64 -9.12
CA ILE A 32 -4.19 5.06 -9.63
C ILE A 32 -4.01 6.00 -10.82
N GLY A 33 -4.81 5.81 -11.86
CA GLY A 33 -5.02 6.76 -12.93
C GLY A 33 -6.18 7.71 -12.63
N GLU A 34 -6.67 8.40 -13.65
CA GLU A 34 -7.78 9.35 -13.50
C GLU A 34 -9.11 8.68 -13.13
N TYR A 35 -9.33 7.44 -13.61
CA TYR A 35 -10.60 6.74 -13.45
C TYR A 35 -10.47 5.30 -12.93
N SER A 36 -9.27 4.73 -12.91
CA SER A 36 -9.06 3.32 -12.55
C SER A 36 -7.64 3.06 -12.04
N LEU A 37 -7.44 1.92 -11.40
CA LEU A 37 -6.12 1.40 -11.05
C LEU A 37 -5.28 1.16 -12.31
N ASN A 38 -3.97 1.41 -12.18
CA ASN A 38 -3.02 0.83 -13.12
C ASN A 38 -2.93 -0.68 -12.86
N MET A 39 -3.33 -1.48 -13.86
CA MET A 39 -3.39 -2.94 -13.71
C MET A 39 -2.01 -3.62 -13.62
N ASN A 40 -0.93 -2.90 -13.94
CA ASN A 40 0.43 -3.39 -13.72
C ASN A 40 0.67 -3.65 -12.23
N GLN A 41 1.25 -4.81 -11.93
CA GLN A 41 1.56 -5.25 -10.57
C GLN A 41 3.04 -5.63 -10.48
N GLY A 42 3.91 -4.63 -10.70
CA GLY A 42 5.35 -4.82 -10.62
C GLY A 42 5.81 -5.29 -9.24
N ALA A 43 7.01 -5.89 -9.19
CA ALA A 43 7.62 -6.28 -7.92
C ALA A 43 7.89 -5.06 -7.03
N GLU A 44 8.24 -3.93 -7.64
CA GLU A 44 8.53 -2.65 -7.01
C GLU A 44 7.33 -2.14 -6.18
N SER A 45 6.14 -2.24 -6.76
CA SER A 45 4.88 -1.80 -6.14
C SER A 45 4.53 -2.67 -4.93
N SER A 46 4.72 -3.98 -5.06
CA SER A 46 4.50 -4.94 -3.97
C SER A 46 5.50 -4.73 -2.83
N ILE A 47 6.77 -4.53 -3.15
CA ILE A 47 7.81 -4.20 -2.17
C ILE A 47 7.51 -2.87 -1.46
N SER A 48 7.04 -1.86 -2.18
CA SER A 48 6.68 -0.56 -1.60
C SER A 48 5.61 -0.68 -0.53
N TYR A 49 4.54 -1.45 -0.79
CA TYR A 49 3.52 -1.73 0.22
C TYR A 49 4.09 -2.47 1.44
N LEU A 50 4.88 -3.52 1.21
CA LEU A 50 5.47 -4.34 2.27
C LEU A 50 6.42 -3.51 3.16
N LEU A 51 7.25 -2.66 2.56
CA LEU A 51 8.13 -1.75 3.29
C LEU A 51 7.35 -0.72 4.12
N ALA A 52 6.27 -0.17 3.59
CA ALA A 52 5.41 0.76 4.33
C ALA A 52 4.75 0.05 5.53
N ARG A 53 4.22 -1.18 5.32
CA ARG A 53 3.64 -2.00 6.38
C ARG A 53 4.66 -2.34 7.48
N LEU A 54 5.85 -2.79 7.08
CA LEU A 54 6.93 -3.14 8.01
C LEU A 54 7.37 -1.92 8.82
N SER A 55 7.57 -0.77 8.15
CA SER A 55 7.94 0.50 8.80
C SER A 55 6.93 0.91 9.88
N LEU A 56 5.62 0.74 9.61
CA LEU A 56 4.59 1.00 10.61
C LEU A 56 4.61 0.01 11.77
N GLN A 57 4.88 -1.28 11.51
CA GLN A 57 4.98 -2.29 12.56
C GLN A 57 6.18 -2.02 13.48
N ILE A 58 7.34 -1.68 12.91
CA ILE A 58 8.54 -1.30 13.67
C ILE A 58 8.26 -0.04 14.50
N SER A 59 7.66 0.99 13.89
CA SER A 59 7.35 2.24 14.58
C SER A 59 6.36 2.07 15.74
N LYS A 60 5.48 1.07 15.67
CA LYS A 60 4.53 0.70 16.73
C LYS A 60 5.12 -0.23 17.80
N GLY A 61 6.41 -0.59 17.70
CA GLY A 61 7.03 -1.58 18.58
C GLY A 61 6.46 -2.99 18.43
N SER A 62 5.74 -3.28 17.34
CA SER A 62 5.11 -4.58 17.09
C SER A 62 6.08 -5.64 16.57
N ILE A 63 7.27 -5.21 16.14
CA ILE A 63 8.38 -6.09 15.76
C ILE A 63 9.62 -5.60 16.52
N ALA A 64 10.12 -6.44 17.43
CA ALA A 64 11.43 -6.29 18.03
C ALA A 64 12.39 -7.28 17.35
N PHE A 65 13.58 -6.81 16.98
CA PHE A 65 14.67 -7.66 16.54
C PHE A 65 15.47 -8.17 17.74
#